data_AF-A0A6B1HT29-F1
#
_entry.id   AF-A0A6B1HT29-F1
#
_cell.length_a   1.000
_cell.length_b   1.000
_cell.length_c   1.000
_cell.angle_alpha   90.00
_cell.angle_beta   90.00
_cell.angle_gamma   90.00
#
_symmetry.space_group_name_H-M   'P 1'
#
loop_
_entity.id
_entity.type
_entity.pdbx_description
1 polymer ?
#
loop_
_entity_poly.entity_id
_entity_poly.type
_entity_poly.pdbx_seq_one_letter_code
_entity_poly.pdbx_strand_id
1 'polypeptide(L)'
;MPPRLLKTSVRELVGFVLRSGDLVFGGFSRPDRLVEGTRGHQKIQRARPTDYQAEVPISYLVETDEITLEISGRIDGLLVEEDAVLVEEIKTTEADLDEIPEN
;
A
#
# COMPACT_ATOMS: atom_id res chain seq x y z
N MET A 1 -23.46 -2.27 -25.15
CA MET A 1 -23.73 -2.17 -23.69
C MET A 1 -22.60 -1.33 -23.09
N PRO A 2 -22.84 -0.50 -22.07
CA PRO A 2 -21.71 0.15 -21.40
C PRO A 2 -20.78 -0.91 -20.80
N PRO A 3 -19.46 -0.69 -20.81
CA PRO A 3 -18.50 -1.64 -20.23
C PRO A 3 -18.83 -1.89 -18.76
N ARG A 4 -18.67 -3.14 -18.31
CA ARG A 4 -19.01 -3.52 -16.93
C ARG A 4 -17.92 -2.98 -15.99
N LEU A 5 -18.32 -2.24 -14.94
CA LEU A 5 -17.40 -1.80 -13.89
C LEU A 5 -17.08 -2.94 -12.93
N LEU A 6 -15.79 -3.25 -12.79
CA LEU A 6 -15.22 -4.16 -11.80
C LEU A 6 -14.33 -3.37 -10.84
N LYS A 7 -14.27 -3.81 -9.58
CA LYS A 7 -13.46 -3.15 -8.54
C LYS A 7 -12.51 -4.16 -7.91
N THR A 8 -11.27 -3.76 -7.71
CA THR A 8 -10.27 -4.54 -6.95
C THR A 8 -9.31 -3.59 -6.21
N SER A 9 -8.53 -4.13 -5.28
CA SER A 9 -7.42 -3.41 -4.67
C SER A 9 -6.10 -3.81 -5.30
N VAL A 10 -5.08 -2.96 -5.23
CA VAL A 10 -3.70 -3.31 -5.63
C VAL A 10 -3.25 -4.59 -4.93
N ARG A 11 -3.52 -4.72 -3.62
CA ARG A 11 -3.18 -5.92 -2.84
C ARG A 11 -3.83 -7.18 -3.39
N GLU A 12 -5.12 -7.12 -3.67
CA GLU A 12 -5.86 -8.27 -4.20
C GLU A 12 -5.39 -8.64 -5.61
N LEU A 13 -5.15 -7.64 -6.47
CA LEU A 13 -4.68 -7.84 -7.83
C LEU A 13 -3.28 -8.47 -7.87
N VAL A 14 -2.33 -7.91 -7.13
CA VAL A 14 -0.97 -8.46 -7.02
C VAL A 14 -1.02 -9.85 -6.41
N GLY A 15 -1.80 -10.04 -5.34
CA GLY A 15 -2.02 -11.34 -4.74
C GLY A 15 -2.68 -12.33 -5.70
N PHE A 16 -3.49 -11.87 -6.66
CA PHE A 16 -4.05 -12.72 -7.72
C PHE A 16 -3.01 -13.14 -8.73
N VAL A 17 -2.25 -12.19 -9.25
CA VAL A 17 -1.30 -12.42 -10.35
C VAL A 17 -0.07 -13.22 -9.88
N LEU A 18 0.41 -12.95 -8.67
CA LEU A 18 1.61 -13.59 -8.12
C LEU A 18 1.30 -14.86 -7.31
N ARG A 19 0.04 -15.28 -7.24
CA ARG A 19 -0.35 -16.52 -6.54
C ARG A 19 0.36 -17.71 -7.19
N SER A 20 1.36 -18.23 -6.49
CA SER A 20 2.17 -19.39 -6.88
C SER A 20 2.49 -20.20 -5.62
N GLY A 21 2.67 -21.52 -5.77
CA GLY A 21 3.01 -22.43 -4.66
C GLY A 21 1.83 -23.20 -4.05
N ASP A 22 2.18 -24.11 -3.13
CA ASP A 22 1.27 -24.97 -2.36
C ASP A 22 0.75 -24.23 -1.10
N LEU A 23 -0.32 -24.73 -0.47
CA LEU A 23 -0.91 -24.18 0.77
C LEU A 23 0.04 -24.35 1.97
N VAL A 24 1.20 -23.73 1.93
CA VAL A 24 2.11 -23.66 3.07
C VAL A 24 1.51 -22.63 4.02
N PHE A 25 0.92 -23.12 5.12
CA PHE A 25 0.59 -22.34 6.30
C PHE A 25 1.90 -21.77 6.91
N GLY A 26 2.41 -20.69 6.33
CA GLY A 26 3.71 -20.11 6.67
C GLY A 26 3.58 -18.62 6.94
N GLY A 27 3.43 -18.27 8.21
CA GLY A 27 3.56 -16.90 8.68
C GLY A 27 2.45 -16.45 9.63
N PHE A 28 2.31 -17.14 10.77
CA PHE A 28 1.70 -16.47 11.93
C PHE A 28 2.63 -15.32 12.34
N SER A 29 2.46 -14.16 11.70
CA SER A 29 2.98 -12.91 12.24
C SER A 29 2.35 -12.78 13.63
N ARG A 30 3.19 -12.76 14.66
CA ARG A 30 2.72 -12.58 16.02
C ARG A 30 1.90 -11.27 16.06
N PRO A 31 0.72 -11.23 16.72
CA PRO A 31 -0.15 -10.05 16.72
C PRO A 31 0.53 -8.76 17.18
N ASP A 32 1.56 -8.86 18.02
CA ASP A 32 2.42 -7.76 18.46
C ASP A 32 3.09 -7.03 17.29
N ARG A 33 3.63 -7.73 16.28
CA ARG A 33 4.31 -7.13 15.13
C ARG A 33 3.40 -6.19 14.33
N LEU A 34 2.12 -6.57 14.17
CA LEU A 34 1.14 -5.72 13.47
C LEU A 34 0.85 -4.44 14.26
N VAL A 35 0.76 -4.56 15.59
CA VAL A 35 0.54 -3.42 16.49
C VAL A 35 1.75 -2.48 16.49
N GLU A 36 2.97 -3.04 16.58
CA GLU A 36 4.21 -2.26 16.54
C GLU A 36 4.42 -1.57 15.19
N GLY A 37 4.12 -2.26 14.07
CA GLY A 37 4.15 -1.63 12.75
C GLY A 37 3.19 -0.44 12.65
N THR A 38 1.96 -0.61 13.15
CA THR A 38 0.97 0.49 13.20
C THR A 38 1.46 1.65 14.07
N ARG A 39 2.09 1.37 15.22
CA ARG A 39 2.69 2.40 16.08
C ARG A 39 3.83 3.13 15.37
N GLY A 40 4.65 2.41 14.60
CA GLY A 40 5.71 2.99 13.77
C GLY A 40 5.16 3.99 12.75
N HIS A 41 4.13 3.62 12.00
CA HIS A 41 3.45 4.52 11.06
C HIS A 41 2.93 5.77 11.77
N GLN A 42 2.17 5.59 12.86
CA GLN A 42 1.61 6.70 13.62
C GLN A 42 2.70 7.64 14.16
N LYS A 43 3.84 7.10 14.61
CA LYS A 43 4.96 7.92 15.11
C LYS A 43 5.55 8.78 14.00
N ILE A 44 5.80 8.21 12.82
CA ILE A 44 6.35 8.92 11.67
C ILE A 44 5.36 9.97 11.17
N GLN A 45 4.10 9.59 10.95
CA GLN A 45 3.04 10.48 10.47
C GLN A 45 2.83 11.68 11.41
N ARG A 46 2.88 11.49 12.74
CA ARG A 46 2.77 12.59 13.72
C ARG A 46 3.95 13.55 13.72
N ALA A 47 5.12 13.11 13.24
CA ALA A 47 6.30 13.96 13.13
C ALA A 47 6.31 14.78 11.83
N ARG A 48 5.36 14.55 10.92
CA ARG A 48 5.25 15.29 9.67
C ARG A 48 4.63 16.69 9.86
N PRO A 49 4.86 17.62 8.93
CA PRO A 49 4.21 18.94 8.90
C PRO A 49 2.68 18.87 8.84
N THR A 50 2.00 19.99 9.11
CA THR A 50 0.53 20.05 9.24
C THR A 50 -0.23 19.84 7.92
N ASP A 51 0.40 20.16 6.80
CA ASP A 51 -0.10 19.95 5.44
C ASP A 51 0.12 18.53 4.91
N TYR A 52 0.81 17.67 5.67
CA TYR A 52 0.95 16.25 5.37
C TYR A 52 -0.38 15.52 5.53
N GLN A 53 -0.75 14.74 4.53
CA GLN A 53 -1.93 13.87 4.54
C GLN A 53 -1.50 12.42 4.73
N ALA A 54 -1.92 11.82 5.84
CA ALA A 54 -1.67 10.41 6.12
C ALA A 54 -2.81 9.53 5.56
N GLU A 55 -2.46 8.30 5.14
CA GLU A 55 -3.42 7.26 4.76
C GLU A 55 -4.39 7.68 3.64
N VAL A 56 -3.86 8.28 2.57
CA VAL A 56 -4.69 8.86 1.49
C VAL A 56 -5.21 7.75 0.56
N PRO A 57 -6.54 7.59 0.43
CA PRO A 57 -7.11 6.63 -0.51
C PRO A 57 -6.94 7.12 -1.95
N ILE A 58 -6.58 6.21 -2.85
CA ILE A 58 -6.44 6.49 -4.28
C ILE A 58 -7.17 5.43 -5.10
N SER A 59 -7.66 5.81 -6.28
CA SER A 59 -8.18 4.87 -7.27
C SER A 59 -7.79 5.27 -8.69
N TYR A 60 -7.68 4.26 -9.55
CA TYR A 60 -7.37 4.43 -10.96
C TYR A 60 -8.29 3.55 -11.80
N LEU A 61 -8.82 4.08 -12.90
CA LEU A 61 -9.68 3.36 -13.83
C LEU A 61 -8.87 2.90 -15.04
N VAL A 62 -8.89 1.60 -15.30
CA VAL A 62 -8.37 0.98 -16.54
C VAL A 62 -9.56 0.64 -17.42
N GLU A 63 -9.67 1.28 -18.58
CA GLU A 63 -10.77 1.08 -19.51
C GLU A 63 -10.38 0.13 -20.65
N THR A 64 -11.29 -0.79 -20.98
CA THR A 64 -11.20 -1.70 -22.12
C THR A 64 -12.56 -1.75 -22.83
N ASP A 65 -12.63 -2.38 -24.00
CA ASP A 65 -13.88 -2.51 -24.76
C ASP A 65 -14.98 -3.29 -24.02
N GLU A 66 -14.59 -4.20 -23.12
CA GLU A 66 -15.50 -5.11 -22.42
C GLU A 66 -15.78 -4.69 -20.96
N ILE A 67 -14.75 -4.19 -20.28
CA ILE A 67 -14.79 -3.86 -18.85
C ILE A 67 -14.07 -2.54 -18.55
N THR A 68 -14.51 -1.91 -17.46
CA THR A 68 -13.74 -0.87 -16.76
C THR A 68 -13.30 -1.45 -15.42
N LEU A 69 -12.01 -1.47 -15.13
CA LEU A 69 -11.46 -1.95 -13.87
C LEU A 69 -11.03 -0.78 -13.00
N GLU A 70 -11.68 -0.59 -11.86
CA GLU A 70 -11.24 0.32 -10.81
C GLU A 70 -10.26 -0.40 -9.88
N ILE A 71 -9.02 0.08 -9.86
CA ILE A 71 -7.95 -0.39 -8.98
C ILE A 71 -7.78 0.64 -7.87
N SER A 72 -8.00 0.21 -6.63
CA SER A 72 -7.88 1.04 -5.44
C SER A 72 -6.65 0.72 -4.60
N GLY A 73 -6.13 1.73 -3.93
CA GLY A 73 -4.97 1.63 -3.05
C GLY A 73 -5.02 2.69 -1.97
N ARG A 74 -3.99 2.70 -1.13
CA ARG A 74 -3.77 3.72 -0.11
C ARG A 74 -2.29 4.02 -0.04
N ILE A 75 -1.95 5.29 -0.09
CA ILE A 75 -0.58 5.76 0.16
C ILE A 75 -0.47 6.12 1.64
N ASP A 76 0.63 5.76 2.29
CA ASP A 76 0.80 6.01 3.72
C ASP A 76 0.95 7.51 4.02
N GLY A 77 1.51 8.26 3.06
CA GLY A 77 1.76 9.69 3.16
C GLY A 77 1.72 10.44 1.84
N LEU A 78 1.21 11.67 1.89
CA LEU A 78 1.22 12.64 0.80
C LEU A 78 1.55 14.03 1.33
N LEU A 79 2.53 14.70 0.73
CA LEU A 79 2.79 16.12 0.94
C LEU A 79 2.96 16.78 -0.44
N VAL A 80 2.16 17.82 -0.68
CA VAL A 80 2.17 18.57 -1.94
C VAL A 80 2.82 19.92 -1.66
N GLU A 81 4.00 20.13 -2.23
CA GLU A 81 4.75 21.39 -2.15
C GLU A 81 4.66 22.12 -3.51
N GLU A 82 5.17 23.35 -3.58
CA GLU A 82 5.06 24.18 -4.79
C GLU A 82 5.75 23.54 -6.02
N ASP A 83 6.90 22.90 -5.82
CA ASP A 83 7.73 22.35 -6.88
C ASP A 83 7.74 20.81 -6.94
N ALA A 84 7.14 20.13 -5.95
CA ALA A 84 7.25 18.68 -5.81
C ALA A 84 6.05 18.05 -5.09
N VAL A 85 5.86 16.76 -5.36
CA VAL A 85 4.91 15.92 -4.63
C VAL A 85 5.69 14.79 -3.97
N LEU A 86 5.65 14.73 -2.64
CA LEU A 86 6.17 13.63 -1.86
C LEU A 86 5.06 12.58 -1.66
N VAL A 87 5.33 11.36 -2.08
CA VAL A 87 4.50 10.17 -1.79
C VAL A 87 5.33 9.21 -0.96
N GLU A 88 4.77 8.73 0.16
CA GLU A 88 5.48 7.86 1.08
C GLU A 88 4.80 6.49 1.26
N GLU A 89 5.64 5.46 1.38
CA GLU A 89 5.30 4.14 1.91
C GLU A 89 6.17 3.94 3.16
N ILE A 90 5.54 3.62 4.29
CA ILE A 90 6.23 3.40 5.56
C ILE A 90 6.32 1.89 5.81
N LYS A 91 7.50 1.45 6.25
CA LYS A 91 7.74 0.05 6.66
C LYS A 91 8.53 0.02 7.97
N THR A 92 8.18 -0.94 8.81
CA THR A 92 8.93 -1.25 10.03
C THR A 92 9.56 -2.62 9.92
N THR A 93 10.79 -2.75 10.38
CA THR A 93 11.56 -3.99 10.38
C THR A 93 12.30 -4.13 11.70
N GLU A 94 12.53 -5.39 12.10
CA GLU A 94 13.44 -5.74 13.21
C GLU A 94 14.81 -6.20 12.67
N ALA A 95 14.89 -6.49 11.37
CA ALA A 95 16.15 -6.83 10.72
C ALA A 95 17.03 -5.58 10.58
N ASP A 96 18.33 -5.78 10.54
CA ASP A 96 19.26 -4.70 10.24
C ASP A 96 18.97 -4.14 8.84
N LEU A 97 19.05 -2.82 8.67
CA LEU A 97 18.75 -2.17 7.40
C LEU A 97 19.75 -2.59 6.31
N ASP A 98 21.00 -2.85 6.69
CA ASP A 98 22.05 -3.29 5.78
C ASP A 98 21.80 -4.70 5.21
N GLU A 99 20.91 -5.48 5.84
CA GLU A 99 20.53 -6.82 5.41
C GLU A 99 19.27 -6.85 4.52
N ILE A 100 18.63 -5.70 4.30
CA ILE A 100 17.40 -5.59 3.50
C ILE A 100 17.77 -5.27 2.06
N PRO A 101 17.48 -6.16 1.09
CA PRO A 101 17.73 -5.86 -0.32
C PRO A 101 16.90 -4.64 -0.78
N GLU A 102 17.49 -3.83 -1.66
CA GLU A 102 16.75 -2.74 -2.33
C GLU A 102 15.57 -3.33 -3.12
N ASN A 103 14.40 -2.68 -3.01
CA ASN A 103 13.17 -3.05 -3.71
C ASN A 103 13.16 -2.54 -5.15
#